data_AF-A0AAV7XQH6-F1
#
_entry.id   AF-A0AAV7XQH6-F1
#
_cell.length_a   1.000
_cell.length_b   1.000
_cell.length_c   1.000
_cell.angle_alpha   90.00
_cell.angle_beta   90.00
_cell.angle_gamma   90.00
#
_symmetry.space_group_name_H-M   'P 1'
#
loop_
_entity.id
_entity.type
_entity.pdbx_description
1 polymer ?
#
loop_
_entity_poly.entity_id
_entity_poly.type
_entity_poly.pdbx_seq_one_letter_code
_entity_poly.pdbx_strand_id
1 'polypeptide(L)' 'MAKPARRLFAVPATSAESERVFSDTGFIISDRRTRLAAETVACIVFMHDVLQKRQRVDTT' A
#
# COMPACT_ATOMS: atom_id res chain seq x y z
N MET A 1 6.66 21.94 -19.38
CA MET A 1 5.93 20.70 -19.76
C MET A 1 6.11 19.51 -18.81
N ALA A 2 7.07 19.49 -17.87
CA ALA A 2 7.36 18.30 -17.05
C ALA A 2 6.34 17.96 -15.93
N LYS A 3 5.66 18.94 -15.33
CA LYS A 3 4.72 18.72 -14.21
C LYS A 3 3.47 17.89 -14.57
N PRO A 4 2.73 18.17 -15.66
CA PRO A 4 1.55 17.38 -16.01
C PRO A 4 1.91 15.96 -16.48
N ALA A 5 2.99 15.81 -17.26
CA ALA A 5 3.47 14.51 -17.72
C ALA A 5 3.81 13.56 -16.55
N ARG A 6 4.46 14.08 -15.50
CA ARG A 6 4.75 13.30 -14.29
C ARG A 6 3.51 12.76 -13.59
N ARG A 7 2.39 13.47 -13.61
CA ARG A 7 1.14 13.00 -12.99
C ARG A 7 0.48 11.91 -13.82
N LEU A 8 0.51 12.06 -15.14
CA LEU A 8 -0.07 11.08 -16.06
C LEU A 8 0.66 9.73 -16.00
N PHE A 9 2.00 9.76 -15.97
CA PHE A 9 2.83 8.55 -15.90
C PHE A 9 3.02 7.99 -14.48
N ALA A 10 2.55 8.69 -13.44
CA ALA A 10 2.60 8.20 -12.06
C ALA A 10 1.45 7.24 -11.71
N VAL A 11 0.41 7.18 -12.54
CA VAL A 11 -0.67 6.20 -12.36
C VAL A 11 -0.17 4.85 -12.84
N PRO A 12 -0.09 3.82 -11.98
CA PRO A 12 0.30 2.49 -12.42
C PRO A 12 -0.71 1.97 -13.45
N ALA A 13 -0.21 1.35 -14.52
CA ALA A 13 -1.05 0.85 -15.61
C ALA A 13 -1.93 -0.34 -15.20
N THR A 14 -1.69 -0.92 -14.02
CA THR A 14 -2.35 -2.16 -13.56
C THR A 14 -2.72 -2.08 -12.08
N SER A 15 -3.73 -2.87 -11.68
CA SER A 15 -4.14 -3.06 -10.28
C SER A 15 -3.16 -3.90 -9.46
N ALA A 16 -2.11 -4.46 -10.07
CA ALA A 16 -1.18 -5.40 -9.45
C ALA A 16 -0.50 -4.83 -8.20
N GLU A 17 -0.25 -3.52 -8.16
CA GLU A 17 0.30 -2.84 -6.98
C GLU A 17 -0.66 -2.91 -5.78
N SER A 18 -1.96 -2.70 -6.01
CA SER A 18 -2.99 -2.83 -4.97
C SER A 18 -3.15 -4.30 -4.54
N GLU A 19 -3.14 -5.23 -5.49
CA GLU A 19 -3.21 -6.67 -5.20
C GLU A 19 -2.02 -7.15 -4.36
N ARG A 20 -0.82 -6.60 -4.59
CA ARG A 20 0.36 -6.88 -3.78
C ARG A 20 0.19 -6.39 -2.34
N VAL A 21 -0.33 -5.17 -2.16
CA VAL A 21 -0.67 -4.65 -0.82
C VAL A 21 -1.73 -5.52 -0.15
N PHE A 22 -2.77 -5.96 -0.86
CA PHE A 22 -3.79 -6.85 -0.30
C PHE A 22 -3.25 -8.25 0.02
N SER A 23 -2.34 -8.78 -0.78
CA SER A 23 -1.67 -10.06 -0.54
C SER A 23 -0.77 -9.99 0.70
N ASP A 24 0.08 -8.95 0.80
CA ASP A 24 0.97 -8.73 1.95
C ASP A 24 0.17 -8.44 3.23
N THR A 25 -0.91 -7.68 3.10
CA THR A 25 -1.81 -7.38 4.23
C THR A 25 -2.71 -8.58 4.57
N GLY A 26 -2.86 -9.59 3.70
CA GLY A 26 -3.71 -10.76 3.96
C GLY A 26 -3.38 -11.51 5.26
N PHE A 27 -2.14 -11.44 5.73
CA PHE A 27 -1.73 -11.96 7.05
C PHE A 27 -2.15 -11.07 8.23
N ILE A 28 -2.28 -9.75 8.00
CA ILE A 28 -2.70 -8.75 8.99
C ILE A 28 -4.23 -8.76 9.16
N ILE A 29 -4.98 -8.92 8.05
CA ILE A 29 -6.46 -9.00 8.02
C ILE A 29 -6.97 -10.46 8.07
N SER A 30 -6.06 -11.44 8.30
CA SER A 30 -6.39 -12.87 8.31
C SER A 30 -7.60 -13.17 9.19
N ASP A 31 -8.32 -14.25 8.86
CA ASP A 31 -9.63 -14.67 9.42
C ASP A 31 -9.68 -14.69 10.97
N ARG A 32 -8.51 -14.80 11.62
CA ARG A 32 -8.31 -14.73 13.07
C ARG A 32 -8.49 -13.33 13.68
N ARG A 33 -8.56 -12.25 12.88
CA ARG A 33 -8.74 -10.84 13.31
C ARG A 33 -9.94 -10.13 12.64
N THR A 34 -11.00 -10.85 12.32
CA THR A 34 -12.25 -10.34 11.71
C THR A 34 -13.00 -9.27 12.54
N ARG A 35 -12.56 -9.00 13.78
CA ARG A 35 -13.21 -8.04 14.70
C ARG A 35 -12.61 -6.63 14.71
N LEU A 36 -11.80 -6.29 13.71
CA LEU A 36 -11.26 -4.94 13.52
C LEU A 36 -12.25 -4.09 12.72
N ALA A 37 -12.47 -2.85 13.16
CA ALA A 37 -13.24 -1.90 12.38
C ALA A 37 -12.51 -1.60 11.05
N ALA A 38 -13.27 -1.37 9.98
CA ALA A 38 -12.72 -1.11 8.64
C ALA A 38 -11.73 0.07 8.64
N GLU A 39 -12.00 1.10 9.46
CA GLU A 39 -11.12 2.25 9.65
C GLU A 39 -9.76 1.87 10.23
N THR A 40 -9.74 0.97 11.22
CA THR A 40 -8.50 0.48 11.83
C THR A 40 -7.69 -0.34 10.82
N VAL A 41 -8.35 -1.16 10.00
CA VAL A 41 -7.69 -1.92 8.93
C VAL A 41 -7.05 -0.98 7.91
N ALA A 42 -7.77 0.05 7.46
CA ALA A 42 -7.24 1.04 6.53
C ALA A 42 -6.01 1.78 7.09
N CYS A 43 -6.04 2.13 8.38
CA CYS A 43 -4.91 2.78 9.05
C CYS A 43 -3.69 1.84 9.12
N ILE A 44 -3.89 0.57 9.46
CA ILE A 44 -2.80 -0.42 9.52
C ILE A 44 -2.20 -0.67 8.13
N VAL A 45 -3.03 -0.81 7.09
CA VAL A 45 -2.58 -0.93 5.69
C VAL A 45 -1.73 0.27 5.28
N PHE A 46 -2.21 1.48 5.59
CA PHE A 46 -1.49 2.71 5.30
C PHE A 46 -0.14 2.76 6.00
N MET A 47 -0.09 2.47 7.30
CA MET A 47 1.16 2.44 8.06
C MET A 47 2.14 1.40 7.52
N HIS A 48 1.65 0.21 7.15
CA HIS A 48 2.47 -0.85 6.55
C HIS A 48 3.10 -0.40 5.22
N ASP A 49 2.32 0.18 4.31
CA ASP A 49 2.81 0.69 3.02
C ASP A 49 3.86 1.79 3.20
N VAL A 50 3.62 2.73 4.13
CA VAL A 50 4.58 3.82 4.42
C VAL A 50 5.89 3.28 4.98
N LEU A 51 5.84 2.30 5.91
CA LEU A 51 7.04 1.69 6.48
C LEU A 51 7.85 0.91 5.43
N GLN A 52 7.18 0.18 4.54
CA GLN A 52 7.81 -0.53 3.42
C GLN A 52 8.51 0.43 2.44
N LYS A 53 7.87 1.55 2.10
CA LYS A 53 8.46 2.59 1.25
C LYS A 53 9.68 3.23 1.92
N ARG A 54 9.66 3.41 3.25
CA ARG A 54 10.79 3.96 4.01
C ARG A 54 12.01 3.04 4.02
N GLN A 55 11.82 1.74 4.26
CA GLN A 55 12.92 0.77 4.30
C GLN A 55 13.69 0.65 2.98
N ARG A 56 13.01 0.89 1.84
CA ARG A 56 13.64 0.91 0.51
C ARG A 56 14.49 2.15 0.25
N VAL A 57 14.26 3.25 0.96
CA VAL A 57 15.01 4.50 0.80
C VAL A 57 16.31 4.46 1.61
N ASP A 58 16.32 3.81 2.78
CA ASP A 58 17.51 3.71 3.65
C ASP A 58 18.61 2.75 3.12
N THR A 59 18.35 2.01 2.03
CA THR A 59 19.28 1.03 1.44
C THR A 59 19.99 1.51 0.17
N THR A 60 19.88 2.79 -0.19
CA THR A 60 20.53 3.41 -1.37
C THR A 60 21.37 4.61 -0.97
#